data_AF-A0A6J7DBS9-F1
#
_entry.id   AF-A0A6J7DBS9-F1
#
_cell.length_a   1.000
_cell.length_b   1.000
_cell.length_c   1.000
_cell.angle_alpha   90.00
_cell.angle_beta   90.00
_cell.angle_gamma   90.00
#
_symmetry.space_group_name_H-M   'P 1'
#
loop_
_entity.id
_entity.type
_entity.pdbx_description
1 polymer ?
#
loop_
_entity_poly.entity_id
_entity_poly.type
_entity_poly.pdbx_seq_one_letter_code
_entity_poly.pdbx_strand_id
1 'polypeptide(L)'
;MLLDDKWSVMPSVVAEGRRVLGNIERVSDVFLTKSFYAIITSVATGVFAVAFPFLPRHLSLIGALTIGIPGFFLALMPNTERFRPGFFRRVLLFSAPAGAIAAVSAFTSYGIALNIGEPVSSAMSAATVTLFIVTTAVLLQSARPLNAIRLGIVALMVVMFLSVLYIPYLSNWFALSLGPERYSLVAVVVGLVGALLVWVAVIVTDRWRRA
;
A
#
# COMPACT_ATOMS: atom_id res chain seq x y z
N MET A 1 -5.80 54.43 -9.98
CA MET A 1 -5.32 53.45 -10.99
C MET A 1 -4.39 52.49 -10.28
N LEU A 2 -4.82 51.23 -10.09
CA LEU A 2 -4.13 50.03 -9.56
C LEU A 2 -5.12 49.15 -8.74
N LEU A 3 -6.37 49.03 -9.21
CA LEU A 3 -7.42 48.23 -8.57
C LEU A 3 -8.02 47.15 -9.49
N ASP A 4 -7.45 46.95 -10.68
CA ASP A 4 -8.02 46.05 -11.69
C ASP A 4 -7.21 44.77 -11.95
N ASP A 5 -6.10 44.54 -11.23
CA ASP A 5 -5.14 43.47 -11.57
C ASP A 5 -5.26 42.18 -10.73
N LYS A 6 -6.33 42.04 -9.92
CA LYS A 6 -6.51 40.87 -9.01
C LYS A 6 -7.37 39.75 -9.58
N TRP A 7 -8.00 39.94 -10.75
CA TRP A 7 -8.86 38.92 -11.36
C TRP A 7 -8.14 38.06 -12.40
N SER A 8 -6.99 38.49 -12.92
CA SER A 8 -6.15 37.72 -13.85
C SER A 8 -5.40 36.55 -13.16
N VAL A 9 -5.20 36.64 -11.84
CA VAL A 9 -4.56 35.61 -11.01
C VAL A 9 -5.57 34.64 -10.36
N MET A 10 -6.86 34.96 -10.33
CA MET A 10 -7.87 34.06 -9.77
C MET A 10 -8.00 32.71 -10.53
N PRO A 11 -7.91 32.68 -11.88
CA PRO A 11 -7.91 31.43 -12.64
C PRO A 11 -6.69 30.53 -12.34
N SER A 12 -5.51 31.12 -12.10
CA SER A 12 -4.29 30.36 -11.80
C SER A 12 -4.32 29.78 -10.38
N VAL A 13 -4.87 30.51 -9.40
CA VAL A 13 -5.05 30.02 -8.02
C VAL A 13 -6.08 28.89 -7.95
N VAL A 14 -7.18 28.95 -8.71
CA VAL A 14 -8.18 27.85 -8.78
C VAL A 14 -7.60 26.63 -9.51
N ALA A 15 -6.75 26.82 -10.51
CA ALA A 15 -6.02 25.73 -11.17
C ALA A 15 -5.01 25.06 -10.22
N GLU A 16 -4.34 25.83 -9.36
CA GLU A 16 -3.41 25.32 -8.35
C GLU A 16 -4.16 24.54 -7.26
N GLY A 17 -5.29 25.04 -6.75
CA GLY A 17 -6.14 24.31 -5.81
C GLY A 17 -6.67 22.98 -6.36
N ARG A 18 -6.95 22.93 -7.67
CA ARG A 18 -7.32 21.71 -8.39
C ARG A 18 -6.16 20.71 -8.53
N ARG A 19 -4.91 21.18 -8.71
CA ARG A 19 -3.69 20.34 -8.74
C ARG A 19 -3.39 19.74 -7.37
N VAL A 20 -3.54 20.51 -6.29
CA VAL A 20 -3.34 20.04 -4.91
C VAL A 20 -4.25 18.86 -4.59
N LEU A 21 -5.50 18.88 -5.06
CA LEU A 21 -6.45 17.79 -4.82
C LEU A 21 -6.05 16.46 -5.47
N GLY A 22 -5.39 16.50 -6.65
CA GLY A 22 -4.88 15.29 -7.31
C GLY A 22 -3.72 14.63 -6.56
N ASN A 23 -2.83 15.43 -5.96
CA ASN A 23 -1.79 14.91 -5.06
C ASN A 23 -2.39 14.27 -3.80
N ILE A 24 -3.44 14.88 -3.24
CA ILE A 24 -4.15 14.35 -2.08
C ILE A 24 -4.82 13.01 -2.43
N GLU A 25 -5.31 12.80 -3.65
CA GLU A 25 -5.94 11.54 -4.07
C GLU A 25 -4.96 10.37 -3.98
N ARG A 26 -3.73 10.54 -4.46
CA ARG A 26 -2.68 9.51 -4.40
C ARG A 26 -2.37 9.09 -2.95
N VAL A 27 -2.18 10.08 -2.08
CA VAL A 27 -1.88 9.84 -0.66
C VAL A 27 -3.09 9.18 0.03
N SER A 28 -4.30 9.63 -0.30
CA SER A 28 -5.54 9.08 0.25
C SER A 28 -5.78 7.64 -0.19
N ASP A 29 -5.45 7.30 -1.44
CA ASP A 29 -5.58 5.94 -1.99
C ASP A 29 -4.79 4.94 -1.14
N VAL A 30 -3.52 5.24 -0.83
CA VAL A 30 -2.68 4.36 -0.02
C VAL A 30 -3.06 4.39 1.45
N PHE A 31 -3.38 5.59 2.00
CA PHE A 31 -3.75 5.74 3.40
C PHE A 31 -5.07 5.04 3.75
N LEU A 32 -6.11 5.18 2.91
CA LEU A 32 -7.37 4.48 3.10
C LEU A 32 -7.21 2.98 2.87
N THR A 33 -6.37 2.55 1.93
CA THR A 33 -6.08 1.11 1.75
C THR A 33 -5.54 0.50 3.05
N LYS A 34 -4.69 1.24 3.77
CA LYS A 34 -4.21 0.84 5.10
C LYS A 34 -5.33 0.64 6.10
N SER A 35 -6.25 1.59 6.18
CA SER A 35 -7.40 1.49 7.07
C SER A 35 -8.27 0.29 6.72
N PHE A 36 -8.55 0.06 5.43
CA PHE A 36 -9.36 -1.09 5.00
C PHE A 36 -8.73 -2.42 5.35
N TYR A 37 -7.45 -2.64 5.02
CA TYR A 37 -6.84 -3.93 5.34
C TYR A 37 -6.75 -4.14 6.86
N ALA A 38 -6.49 -3.09 7.64
CA ALA A 38 -6.39 -3.18 9.09
C ALA A 38 -7.74 -3.55 9.72
N ILE A 39 -8.83 -2.91 9.29
CA ILE A 39 -10.18 -3.22 9.76
C ILE A 39 -10.56 -4.66 9.40
N ILE A 40 -10.37 -5.07 8.14
CA ILE A 40 -10.75 -6.41 7.68
C ILE A 40 -9.93 -7.48 8.42
N THR A 41 -8.63 -7.27 8.58
CA THR A 41 -7.78 -8.20 9.33
C THR A 41 -8.19 -8.28 10.80
N SER A 42 -8.49 -7.14 11.43
CA SER A 42 -8.93 -7.09 12.83
C SER A 42 -10.24 -7.85 13.04
N VAL A 43 -11.23 -7.61 12.16
CA VAL A 43 -12.50 -8.34 12.18
C VAL A 43 -12.29 -9.83 11.93
N ALA A 44 -11.51 -10.21 10.92
CA ALA A 44 -11.20 -11.61 10.62
C ALA A 44 -10.53 -12.31 11.82
N THR A 45 -9.56 -11.66 12.44
CA THR A 45 -8.87 -12.18 13.64
C THR A 45 -9.87 -12.46 14.76
N GLY A 46 -10.79 -11.52 15.03
CA GLY A 46 -11.84 -11.70 16.04
C GLY A 46 -12.83 -12.82 15.70
N VAL A 47 -13.24 -12.92 14.44
CA VAL A 47 -14.18 -13.95 13.96
C VAL A 47 -13.57 -15.35 14.04
N PHE A 48 -12.30 -15.51 13.65
CA PHE A 48 -11.62 -16.80 13.67
C PHE A 48 -10.99 -17.15 15.03
N ALA A 49 -11.08 -16.24 16.02
CA ALA A 49 -10.50 -16.39 17.36
C ALA A 49 -9.01 -16.78 17.34
N VAL A 50 -8.25 -16.24 16.39
CA VAL A 50 -6.81 -16.47 16.25
C VAL A 50 -6.00 -15.31 16.83
N ALA A 51 -4.70 -15.53 17.08
CA ALA A 51 -3.81 -14.43 17.41
C ALA A 51 -3.73 -13.44 16.23
N PHE A 52 -3.61 -12.15 16.54
CA PHE A 52 -3.55 -11.12 15.50
C PHE A 52 -2.30 -11.33 14.61
N PRO A 53 -2.44 -11.34 13.27
CA PRO A 53 -1.40 -11.82 12.37
C PRO A 53 -0.20 -10.86 12.18
N PHE A 54 -0.19 -9.73 12.88
CA PHE A 54 0.88 -8.74 12.77
C PHE A 54 1.32 -8.21 14.13
N LEU A 55 2.61 -7.90 14.27
CA LEU A 55 3.07 -7.10 15.40
C LEU A 55 2.95 -5.61 15.08
N PRO A 56 2.81 -4.73 16.08
CA PRO A 56 2.81 -3.28 15.87
C PRO A 56 4.03 -2.80 15.08
N ARG A 57 5.21 -3.38 15.33
CA ARG A 57 6.44 -3.09 14.58
C ARG A 57 6.38 -3.46 13.10
N HIS A 58 5.64 -4.52 12.73
CA HIS A 58 5.45 -4.91 11.32
C HIS A 58 4.60 -3.86 10.59
N LEU A 59 3.50 -3.42 11.23
CA LEU A 59 2.61 -2.42 10.66
C LEU A 59 3.28 -1.05 10.53
N SER A 60 4.16 -0.70 11.49
CA SER A 60 4.98 0.50 11.42
C SER A 60 5.98 0.43 10.26
N LEU A 61 6.66 -0.70 10.08
CA LEU A 61 7.60 -0.91 8.96
C LEU A 61 6.91 -0.80 7.61
N ILE A 62 5.81 -1.54 7.42
CA ILE A 62 5.03 -1.50 6.18
C ILE A 62 4.51 -0.08 5.95
N GLY A 63 3.96 0.57 6.96
CA GLY A 63 3.47 1.94 6.85
C GLY A 63 4.56 2.95 6.44
N ALA A 64 5.76 2.83 7.01
CA ALA A 64 6.89 3.68 6.67
C ALA A 64 7.34 3.47 5.21
N LEU A 65 7.48 2.21 4.78
CA LEU A 65 8.00 1.85 3.46
C LEU A 65 6.98 1.94 2.33
N THR A 66 5.68 1.90 2.62
CA THR A 66 4.64 1.93 1.58
C THR A 66 3.84 3.22 1.55
N ILE A 67 3.85 4.00 2.63
CA ILE A 67 3.04 5.22 2.75
C ILE A 67 3.93 6.43 3.04
N GLY A 68 4.67 6.39 4.15
CA GLY A 68 5.39 7.56 4.68
C GLY A 68 6.52 8.03 3.76
N ILE A 69 7.55 7.20 3.61
CA ILE A 69 8.75 7.55 2.85
C ILE A 69 8.40 7.80 1.37
N PRO A 70 7.67 6.91 0.67
CA PRO A 70 7.28 7.18 -0.72
C PRO A 70 6.40 8.41 -0.83
N GLY A 71 5.43 8.59 0.07
CA GLY A 71 4.54 9.74 0.04
C GLY A 71 5.29 11.08 0.13
N PHE A 72 6.32 11.15 0.99
CA PHE A 72 7.18 12.33 1.09
C PHE A 72 7.92 12.63 -0.22
N PHE A 73 8.63 11.64 -0.78
CA PHE A 73 9.37 11.84 -2.03
C PHE A 73 8.45 12.09 -3.23
N LEU A 74 7.31 11.42 -3.30
CA LEU A 74 6.32 11.61 -4.35
C LEU A 74 5.63 12.97 -4.27
N ALA A 75 5.47 13.54 -3.07
CA ALA A 75 4.91 14.88 -2.87
C ALA A 75 5.86 16.00 -3.33
N LEU A 76 7.17 15.78 -3.25
CA LEU A 76 8.18 16.70 -3.79
C LEU A 76 8.23 16.71 -5.33
N MET A 77 7.64 15.70 -5.99
CA MET A 77 7.64 15.62 -7.45
C MET A 77 6.58 16.53 -8.07
N PRO A 78 6.90 17.19 -9.20
CA PRO A 78 5.91 17.94 -9.97
C PRO A 78 4.77 17.00 -10.38
N ASN A 79 3.54 17.34 -10.01
CA ASN A 79 2.36 16.62 -10.48
C ASN A 79 1.63 17.44 -11.53
N THR A 80 1.50 16.86 -12.72
CA THR A 80 0.84 17.48 -13.88
C THR A 80 -0.55 16.91 -14.13
N GLU A 81 -1.06 16.05 -13.23
CA GLU A 81 -2.38 15.45 -13.41
C GLU A 81 -3.52 16.45 -13.22
N ARG A 82 -4.47 16.40 -14.17
CA ARG A 82 -5.65 17.27 -14.20
C ARG A 82 -6.67 16.78 -13.18
N PHE A 83 -7.22 17.72 -12.44
CA PHE A 83 -8.33 17.50 -11.50
C PHE A 83 -9.54 16.81 -12.16
N ARG A 84 -10.13 15.86 -11.42
CA ARG A 84 -11.37 15.16 -11.82
C ARG A 84 -12.41 15.22 -10.69
N PRO A 85 -13.70 15.50 -10.98
CA PRO A 85 -14.76 15.53 -9.96
C PRO A 85 -15.09 14.13 -9.44
N GLY A 86 -15.45 13.96 -8.15
CA GLY A 86 -15.79 12.65 -7.57
C GLY A 86 -14.68 11.96 -6.76
N PHE A 87 -13.83 12.73 -6.08
CA PHE A 87 -12.71 12.26 -5.24
C PHE A 87 -13.07 11.07 -4.35
N PHE A 88 -14.05 11.21 -3.44
CA PHE A 88 -14.39 10.18 -2.46
C PHE A 88 -14.75 8.84 -3.10
N ARG A 89 -15.61 8.87 -4.13
CA ARG A 89 -16.03 7.66 -4.86
C ARG A 89 -14.84 6.97 -5.49
N ARG A 90 -13.95 7.73 -6.13
CA ARG A 90 -12.75 7.17 -6.77
C ARG A 90 -11.81 6.55 -5.75
N VAL A 91 -11.53 7.26 -4.65
CA VAL A 91 -10.64 6.76 -3.59
C VAL A 91 -11.19 5.47 -3.01
N LEU A 92 -12.49 5.43 -2.67
CA LEU A 92 -13.14 4.21 -2.16
C LEU A 92 -13.13 3.06 -3.16
N LEU A 93 -13.42 3.31 -4.44
CA LEU A 93 -13.38 2.29 -5.50
C LEU A 93 -11.98 1.68 -5.70
N PHE A 94 -10.92 2.37 -5.28
CA PHE A 94 -9.56 1.85 -5.29
C PHE A 94 -9.20 1.19 -3.96
N SER A 95 -9.33 1.93 -2.86
CA SER A 95 -8.82 1.53 -1.55
C SER A 95 -9.60 0.38 -0.92
N ALA A 96 -10.91 0.27 -1.15
CA ALA A 96 -11.71 -0.81 -0.59
C ALA A 96 -11.35 -2.18 -1.18
N PRO A 97 -11.37 -2.40 -2.51
CA PRO A 97 -10.96 -3.69 -3.08
C PRO A 97 -9.48 -3.97 -2.85
N ALA A 98 -8.60 -2.97 -2.97
CA ALA A 98 -7.18 -3.15 -2.70
C ALA A 98 -6.92 -3.57 -1.24
N GLY A 99 -7.61 -2.93 -0.29
CA GLY A 99 -7.51 -3.27 1.13
C GLY A 99 -8.06 -4.66 1.45
N ALA A 100 -9.16 -5.05 0.81
CA ALA A 100 -9.72 -6.39 0.93
C ALA A 100 -8.75 -7.47 0.41
N ILE A 101 -8.17 -7.27 -0.78
CA ILE A 101 -7.19 -8.19 -1.36
C ILE A 101 -5.96 -8.29 -0.46
N ALA A 102 -5.45 -7.17 0.07
CA ALA A 102 -4.33 -7.14 0.99
C ALA A 102 -4.60 -7.93 2.28
N ALA A 103 -5.77 -7.71 2.91
CA ALA A 103 -6.16 -8.42 4.12
C ALA A 103 -6.35 -9.91 3.87
N VAL A 104 -7.09 -10.29 2.82
CA VAL A 104 -7.35 -11.70 2.49
C VAL A 104 -6.06 -12.42 2.16
N SER A 105 -5.17 -11.83 1.37
CA SER A 105 -3.88 -12.45 1.01
C SER A 105 -3.02 -12.68 2.25
N ALA A 106 -2.87 -11.66 3.10
CA ALA A 106 -2.05 -11.78 4.31
C ALA A 106 -2.65 -12.76 5.33
N PHE A 107 -3.97 -12.73 5.52
CA PHE A 107 -4.66 -13.67 6.42
C PHE A 107 -4.62 -15.10 5.88
N THR A 108 -4.67 -15.28 4.57
CA THR A 108 -4.50 -16.60 3.92
C THR A 108 -3.09 -17.14 4.15
N SER A 109 -2.05 -16.32 3.94
CA SER A 109 -0.67 -16.74 4.22
C SER A 109 -0.47 -17.08 5.70
N TYR A 110 -1.08 -16.30 6.60
CA TYR A 110 -1.06 -16.58 8.05
C TYR A 110 -1.71 -17.93 8.37
N GLY A 111 -2.92 -18.15 7.86
CA GLY A 111 -3.67 -19.38 8.08
C GLY A 111 -2.97 -20.61 7.52
N ILE A 112 -2.36 -20.52 6.32
CA ILE A 112 -1.60 -21.63 5.75
C ILE A 112 -0.39 -21.97 6.61
N ALA A 113 0.37 -20.97 7.07
CA ALA A 113 1.52 -21.20 7.95
C ALA A 113 1.12 -21.92 9.24
N LEU A 114 0.03 -21.47 9.90
CA LEU A 114 -0.50 -22.15 11.08
C LEU A 114 -0.95 -23.59 10.81
N ASN A 115 -1.61 -23.83 9.66
CA ASN A 115 -2.08 -25.18 9.30
C ASN A 115 -0.93 -26.16 9.04
N ILE A 116 0.24 -25.68 8.61
CA ILE A 116 1.44 -26.50 8.40
C ILE A 116 2.17 -26.77 9.73
N GLY A 117 1.70 -26.19 10.85
CA GLY A 117 2.27 -26.40 12.18
C GLY A 117 3.39 -25.42 12.55
N GLU A 118 3.55 -24.34 11.78
CA GLU A 118 4.55 -23.31 12.07
C GLU A 118 4.20 -22.54 13.35
N PRO A 119 5.19 -22.08 14.13
CA PRO A 119 4.94 -21.22 15.27
C PRO A 119 4.32 -19.90 14.80
N VAL A 120 3.52 -19.29 15.69
CA VAL A 120 2.78 -18.05 15.42
C VAL A 120 3.71 -16.93 14.93
N SER A 121 4.96 -16.87 15.40
CA SER A 121 5.97 -15.91 14.95
C SER A 121 6.33 -16.05 13.46
N SER A 122 6.48 -17.28 12.98
CA SER A 122 6.76 -17.57 11.56
C SER A 122 5.52 -17.25 10.70
N ALA A 123 4.33 -17.59 11.20
CA ALA A 123 3.08 -17.23 10.54
C ALA A 123 2.89 -15.70 10.42
N MET A 124 3.21 -14.93 11.48
CA MET A 124 3.19 -13.47 11.45
C MET A 124 4.21 -12.91 10.44
N SER A 125 5.39 -13.54 10.33
CA SER A 125 6.41 -13.16 9.34
C SER A 125 5.91 -13.38 7.92
N ALA A 126 5.33 -14.55 7.65
CA ALA A 126 4.70 -14.89 6.36
C ALA A 126 3.59 -13.90 5.96
N ALA A 127 2.70 -13.58 6.91
CA ALA A 127 1.65 -12.60 6.72
C ALA A 127 2.22 -11.21 6.38
N THR A 128 3.28 -10.80 7.08
CA THR A 128 3.92 -9.49 6.90
C THR A 128 4.58 -9.36 5.53
N VAL A 129 5.29 -10.40 5.09
CA VAL A 129 5.91 -10.45 3.76
C VAL A 129 4.84 -10.39 2.67
N THR A 130 3.79 -11.20 2.81
CA THR A 130 2.64 -11.19 1.89
C THR A 130 2.01 -9.81 1.81
N LEU A 131 1.73 -9.19 2.97
CA LEU A 131 1.14 -7.86 3.04
C LEU A 131 2.06 -6.81 2.39
N PHE A 132 3.37 -6.88 2.63
CA PHE A 132 4.35 -5.97 2.02
C PHE A 132 4.34 -6.07 0.49
N ILE A 133 4.30 -7.28 -0.08
CA ILE A 133 4.25 -7.49 -1.53
C ILE A 133 2.98 -6.86 -2.11
N VAL A 134 1.82 -7.13 -1.51
CA VAL A 134 0.54 -6.60 -2.01
C VAL A 134 0.47 -5.08 -1.87
N THR A 135 0.88 -4.53 -0.73
CA THR A 135 0.89 -3.07 -0.50
C THR A 135 1.91 -2.33 -1.36
N THR A 136 3.02 -2.97 -1.74
CA THR A 136 3.95 -2.45 -2.75
C THR A 136 3.29 -2.37 -4.12
N ALA A 137 2.46 -3.36 -4.49
CA ALA A 137 1.67 -3.29 -5.72
C ALA A 137 0.65 -2.13 -5.66
N VAL A 138 0.00 -1.92 -4.52
CA VAL A 138 -0.90 -0.76 -4.31
C VAL A 138 -0.14 0.56 -4.48
N LEU A 139 1.05 0.69 -3.89
CA LEU A 139 1.92 1.87 -4.04
C LEU A 139 2.27 2.10 -5.51
N LEU A 140 2.64 1.05 -6.24
CA LEU A 140 2.99 1.15 -7.66
C LEU A 140 1.79 1.62 -8.51
N GLN A 141 0.59 1.13 -8.22
CA GLN A 141 -0.64 1.55 -8.90
C GLN A 141 -1.00 3.01 -8.58
N SER A 142 -0.86 3.41 -7.31
CA SER A 142 -1.11 4.77 -6.86
C SER A 142 -0.10 5.77 -7.46
N ALA A 143 1.15 5.35 -7.68
CA ALA A 143 2.21 6.17 -8.28
C ALA A 143 2.10 6.35 -9.81
N ARG A 144 1.06 5.86 -10.49
CA ARG A 144 0.91 6.07 -11.94
C ARG A 144 0.72 7.56 -12.31
N PRO A 145 1.14 8.00 -13.51
CA PRO A 145 1.96 7.26 -14.49
C PRO A 145 3.38 7.02 -13.98
N LEU A 146 3.93 5.82 -14.23
CA LEU A 146 5.25 5.44 -13.76
C LEU A 146 6.33 6.12 -14.60
N ASN A 147 7.27 6.79 -13.94
CA ASN A 147 8.53 7.24 -14.53
C ASN A 147 9.70 6.52 -13.83
N ALA A 148 10.92 6.64 -14.37
CA ALA A 148 12.09 5.98 -13.82
C ALA A 148 12.35 6.33 -12.34
N ILE A 149 12.05 7.57 -11.94
CA ILE A 149 12.26 8.03 -10.55
C ILE A 149 11.24 7.38 -9.60
N ARG A 150 9.95 7.35 -9.95
CA ARG A 150 8.89 6.70 -9.17
C ARG A 150 9.17 5.21 -9.05
N LEU A 151 9.62 4.57 -10.13
CA LEU A 151 10.04 3.17 -10.10
C LEU A 151 11.26 2.98 -9.20
N GLY A 152 12.24 3.88 -9.25
CA GLY A 152 13.40 3.90 -8.37
C GLY A 152 13.01 4.02 -6.88
N ILE A 153 12.03 4.85 -6.55
CA ILE A 153 11.48 4.95 -5.18
C ILE A 153 10.88 3.63 -4.75
N VAL A 154 10.01 3.03 -5.56
CA VAL A 154 9.37 1.74 -5.22
C VAL A 154 10.42 0.64 -5.08
N ALA A 155 11.39 0.57 -6.00
CA ALA A 155 12.49 -0.37 -5.94
C ALA A 155 13.33 -0.18 -4.67
N LEU A 156 13.61 1.07 -4.27
CA LEU A 156 14.30 1.38 -3.03
C LEU A 156 13.53 0.88 -1.81
N MET A 157 12.20 1.00 -1.78
CA MET A 157 11.39 0.47 -0.67
C MET A 157 11.47 -1.05 -0.58
N VAL A 158 11.44 -1.74 -1.72
CA VAL A 158 11.63 -3.19 -1.78
C VAL A 158 13.01 -3.58 -1.26
N VAL A 159 14.07 -2.89 -1.72
CA VAL A 159 15.43 -3.13 -1.24
C VAL A 159 15.55 -2.89 0.26
N MET A 160 14.95 -1.81 0.79
CA MET A 160 14.94 -1.53 2.23
C MET A 160 14.24 -2.64 3.02
N PHE A 161 13.12 -3.16 2.54
CA PHE A 161 12.43 -4.28 3.19
C PHE A 161 13.26 -5.57 3.14
N LEU A 162 13.88 -5.89 2.00
CA LEU A 162 14.79 -7.04 1.89
C LEU A 162 15.98 -6.89 2.84
N SER A 163 16.55 -5.70 2.97
CA SER A 163 17.60 -5.42 3.96
C SER A 163 17.14 -5.70 5.39
N VAL A 164 15.89 -5.39 5.74
CA VAL A 164 15.33 -5.74 7.07
C VAL A 164 15.24 -7.25 7.26
N LEU A 165 14.92 -8.00 6.20
CA LEU A 165 14.81 -9.47 6.26
C LEU A 165 16.16 -10.17 6.37
N TYR A 166 17.18 -9.69 5.64
CA TYR A 166 18.47 -10.38 5.52
C TYR A 166 19.55 -9.88 6.48
N ILE A 167 19.40 -8.68 7.06
CA ILE A 167 20.34 -8.17 8.07
C ILE A 167 19.91 -8.68 9.45
N PRO A 168 20.71 -9.54 10.13
CA PRO A 168 20.30 -10.20 11.37
C PRO A 168 19.89 -9.23 12.48
N TYR A 169 20.57 -8.09 12.59
CA TYR A 169 20.22 -7.06 13.57
C TYR A 169 18.81 -6.50 13.37
N LEU A 170 18.42 -6.20 12.12
CA LEU A 170 17.11 -5.68 11.77
C LEU A 170 16.04 -6.78 11.85
N SER A 171 16.33 -7.97 11.31
CA SER A 171 15.45 -9.13 11.34
C SER A 171 15.05 -9.48 12.77
N ASN A 172 16.00 -9.49 13.72
CA ASN A 172 15.71 -9.72 15.15
C ASN A 172 14.90 -8.57 15.77
N TRP A 173 15.21 -7.32 15.45
CA TRP A 173 14.48 -6.15 15.96
C TRP A 173 13.03 -6.12 15.49
N PHE A 174 12.78 -6.49 14.23
CA PHE A 174 11.44 -6.59 13.67
C PHE A 174 10.77 -7.95 13.92
N ALA A 175 11.49 -8.95 14.45
CA ALA A 175 11.15 -10.38 14.44
C ALA A 175 10.54 -10.86 13.12
N LEU A 176 11.23 -10.53 12.05
CA LEU A 176 10.93 -11.02 10.72
C LEU A 176 12.00 -12.02 10.33
N SER A 177 11.63 -13.29 10.30
CA SER A 177 12.48 -14.35 9.79
C SER A 177 11.82 -14.97 8.55
N LEU A 178 12.58 -14.98 7.46
CA LEU A 178 12.29 -15.79 6.29
C LEU A 178 13.42 -16.80 6.18
N GLY A 179 13.28 -17.92 6.87
CA GLY A 179 14.14 -19.07 6.64
C GLY A 179 13.87 -19.68 5.25
N PRO A 180 14.72 -20.59 4.77
CA PRO A 180 14.48 -21.40 3.55
C PRO A 180 13.33 -22.41 3.69
N GLU A 181 12.39 -22.14 4.59
CA GLU A 181 11.30 -23.02 4.99
C GLU A 181 10.12 -22.92 4.03
N ARG A 182 9.29 -23.96 3.96
CA ARG A 182 8.22 -24.09 2.96
C ARG A 182 7.20 -22.95 3.03
N TYR A 183 6.98 -22.33 4.19
CA TYR A 183 6.06 -21.21 4.36
C TYR A 183 6.54 -19.93 3.65
N SER A 184 7.86 -19.75 3.46
CA SER A 184 8.43 -18.56 2.82
C SER A 184 7.99 -18.44 1.37
N LEU A 185 8.05 -19.56 0.63
CA LEU A 185 7.63 -19.64 -0.76
C LEU A 185 6.12 -19.42 -0.89
N VAL A 186 5.32 -20.00 0.02
CA VAL A 186 3.88 -19.79 0.05
C VAL A 186 3.55 -18.31 0.27
N ALA A 187 4.20 -17.64 1.23
CA ALA A 187 3.99 -16.22 1.50
C ALA A 187 4.28 -15.35 0.25
N VAL A 188 5.39 -15.64 -0.44
CA VAL A 188 5.74 -14.93 -1.67
C VAL A 188 4.73 -15.19 -2.78
N VAL A 189 4.33 -16.44 -3.00
CA VAL A 189 3.35 -16.80 -4.04
C VAL A 189 1.99 -16.16 -3.77
N VAL A 190 1.48 -16.27 -2.54
CA VAL A 190 0.21 -15.63 -2.14
C VAL A 190 0.30 -14.11 -2.29
N GLY A 191 1.45 -13.51 -1.92
CA GLY A 191 1.70 -12.09 -2.11
C GLY A 191 1.69 -11.67 -3.59
N LEU A 192 2.33 -12.44 -4.46
CA LEU A 192 2.36 -12.18 -5.91
C LEU A 192 0.97 -12.35 -6.55
N VAL A 193 0.21 -13.37 -6.15
CA VAL A 193 -1.19 -13.54 -6.56
C VAL A 193 -2.02 -12.35 -6.10
N GLY A 194 -1.88 -11.93 -4.84
CA GLY A 194 -2.54 -10.74 -4.31
C GLY A 194 -2.17 -9.45 -5.06
N ALA A 195 -0.90 -9.27 -5.40
CA ALA A 195 -0.42 -8.15 -6.21
C ALA A 195 -1.03 -8.14 -7.62
N LEU A 196 -1.15 -9.31 -8.25
CA LEU A 196 -1.82 -9.47 -9.54
C LEU A 196 -3.32 -9.17 -9.43
N LEU A 197 -3.99 -9.63 -8.38
CA LEU A 197 -5.38 -9.32 -8.10
C LEU A 197 -5.60 -7.81 -7.90
N VAL A 198 -4.71 -7.12 -7.18
CA VAL A 198 -4.74 -5.66 -7.06
C VAL A 198 -4.62 -5.01 -8.44
N TRP A 199 -3.68 -5.48 -9.26
CA TRP A 199 -3.50 -4.93 -10.61
C TRP A 199 -4.75 -5.09 -11.48
N VAL A 200 -5.37 -6.28 -11.46
CA VAL A 200 -6.64 -6.56 -12.18
C VAL A 200 -7.77 -5.72 -11.61
N ALA A 201 -7.93 -5.66 -10.29
CA ALA A 201 -8.97 -4.86 -9.63
C ALA A 201 -8.85 -3.38 -10.01
N VAL A 202 -7.63 -2.85 -10.07
CA VAL A 202 -7.37 -1.46 -10.49
C VAL A 202 -7.70 -1.25 -11.96
N ILE A 203 -7.43 -2.19 -12.86
CA ILE A 203 -7.82 -2.06 -14.27
C ILE A 203 -9.34 -2.03 -14.42
N VAL A 204 -10.03 -2.88 -13.67
CA VAL A 204 -11.49 -2.92 -13.67
C VAL A 204 -12.03 -1.61 -13.12
N THR A 205 -11.53 -1.11 -11.98
CA THR A 205 -12.03 0.11 -11.34
C THR A 205 -11.60 1.39 -12.06
N ASP A 206 -10.49 1.38 -12.80
CA ASP A 206 -10.06 2.54 -13.61
C ASP A 206 -11.07 2.82 -14.75
N ARG A 207 -11.75 1.79 -15.28
CA ARG A 207 -12.88 1.99 -16.21
C ARG A 207 -14.03 2.78 -15.56
N TRP A 208 -14.24 2.61 -14.27
CA TRP A 208 -15.30 3.26 -13.48
C TRP A 208 -14.83 4.59 -12.89
N ARG A 209 -13.52 4.83 -12.75
CA ARG A 209 -12.93 6.14 -12.40
C ARG A 209 -12.96 7.13 -13.56
N ARG A 210 -13.04 6.64 -14.81
CA ARG A 210 -13.08 7.46 -16.03
C ARG A 210 -14.50 7.77 -16.53
N ALA A 211 -15.52 7.06 -16.03
CA ALA A 211 -16.94 7.29 -16.31
C ALA A 211 -17.54 8.27 -15.29
#